data_AF-A0A3S5B8B1-F1
#
_entry.id   AF-A0A3S5B8B1-F1
#
_cell.length_a   1.000
_cell.length_b   1.000
_cell.length_c   1.000
_cell.angle_alpha   90.00
_cell.angle_beta   90.00
_cell.angle_gamma   90.00
#
_symmetry.space_group_name_H-M   'P 1'
#
loop_
_entity.id
_entity.type
_entity.pdbx_description
1 polymer ?
#
loop_
_entity_poly.entity_id
_entity_poly.type
_entity_poly.pdbx_seq_one_letter_code
_entity_poly.pdbx_strand_id
1 'polypeptide(L)'
;MLGYESHAGLSACLNGPALTDSLPVKMIKALGGVPFVRTIVPQSMLRRFSVLSSNPIDGICCHPHFPDRSPCGSSSGEGALIGGGGSCLGFGTDIGGSIRLPAAVCGIVGFKPTTRRLRYYFAVISQTSLLGP
;
A
#
# COMPACT_ATOMS: atom_id res chain seq x y z
N MET A 1 10.90 -5.58 -3.81
CA MET A 1 11.02 -6.99 -4.25
C MET A 1 12.33 -7.09 -5.01
N LEU A 2 13.08 -8.19 -4.86
CA LEU A 2 14.36 -8.40 -5.52
C LEU A 2 14.25 -8.09 -7.01
N GLY A 3 15.11 -7.21 -7.52
CA GLY A 3 15.14 -6.80 -8.94
C GLY A 3 14.11 -5.74 -9.33
N TYR A 4 13.21 -5.33 -8.43
CA TYR A 4 12.23 -4.27 -8.66
C TYR A 4 12.59 -3.00 -7.90
N GLU A 5 12.25 -1.85 -8.48
CA GLU A 5 12.44 -0.55 -7.86
C GLU A 5 11.49 -0.32 -6.68
N SER A 6 11.92 0.50 -5.73
CA SER A 6 11.12 0.89 -4.56
C SER A 6 11.46 2.32 -4.18
N HIS A 7 10.77 3.28 -4.79
CA HIS A 7 11.10 4.70 -4.67
C HIS A 7 10.36 5.46 -3.57
N ALA A 8 9.25 4.94 -3.02
CA ALA A 8 8.45 5.63 -2.00
C ALA A 8 8.02 7.09 -2.37
N GLY A 9 7.93 7.38 -3.67
CA GLY A 9 7.68 8.72 -4.19
C GLY A 9 8.88 9.69 -4.13
N LEU A 10 10.09 9.20 -3.86
CA LEU A 10 11.34 9.98 -3.79
C LEU A 10 12.19 9.75 -5.04
N SER A 11 12.55 10.84 -5.72
CA SER A 11 13.41 10.79 -6.93
C SER A 11 14.80 10.23 -6.63
N ALA A 12 15.31 10.44 -5.41
CA ALA A 12 16.59 9.90 -4.95
C ALA A 12 16.64 8.36 -4.92
N CYS A 13 15.49 7.69 -4.97
CA CYS A 13 15.38 6.23 -4.91
C CYS A 13 15.00 5.59 -6.27
N LEU A 14 15.03 6.37 -7.35
CA LEU A 14 14.85 5.87 -8.72
C LEU A 14 16.10 5.16 -9.25
N ASN A 15 15.94 4.24 -10.20
CA ASN A 15 17.04 3.49 -10.84
C ASN A 15 17.85 2.60 -9.87
N GLY A 16 17.33 2.37 -8.66
CA GLY A 16 17.93 1.55 -7.63
C GLY A 16 17.09 0.29 -7.37
N PRO A 17 17.20 -0.76 -8.19
CA PRO A 17 16.48 -2.00 -7.95
C PRO A 17 16.88 -2.61 -6.61
N ALA A 18 15.91 -3.19 -5.89
CA ALA A 18 16.19 -3.78 -4.59
C ALA A 18 17.12 -5.00 -4.75
N LEU A 19 18.25 -4.97 -4.03
CA LEU A 19 19.24 -6.06 -4.01
C LEU A 19 18.77 -7.28 -3.22
N THR A 20 17.79 -7.11 -2.34
CA THR A 20 17.22 -8.19 -1.53
C THR A 20 15.71 -8.05 -1.38
N ASP A 21 15.03 -9.18 -1.24
CA ASP A 21 13.61 -9.16 -0.85
C ASP A 21 13.46 -8.66 0.59
N SER A 22 12.44 -7.84 0.82
CA SER A 22 12.02 -7.47 2.15
C SER A 22 11.46 -8.70 2.88
N LEU A 23 11.57 -8.71 4.21
CA LEU A 23 11.05 -9.79 5.05
C LEU A 23 9.59 -10.21 4.71
N PRO A 24 8.63 -9.28 4.56
CA PRO A 24 7.26 -9.67 4.21
C PRO A 24 7.18 -10.33 2.83
N VAL A 25 7.93 -9.85 1.84
CA VAL A 25 7.96 -10.46 0.50
C VAL A 25 8.55 -11.88 0.56
N LYS A 26 9.60 -12.10 1.36
CA LYS A 26 10.16 -13.43 1.59
C LYS A 26 9.14 -14.38 2.22
N MET A 27 8.41 -13.91 3.23
CA MET A 27 7.36 -14.72 3.89
C MET A 27 6.22 -15.06 2.94
N ILE A 28 5.74 -14.10 2.15
CA ILE A 28 4.67 -14.32 1.17
C ILE A 28 5.10 -15.36 0.13
N LYS A 29 6.31 -15.20 -0.44
CA LYS A 29 6.87 -16.17 -1.38
C LYS A 29 7.02 -17.56 -0.77
N ALA A 30 7.47 -17.66 0.49
CA ALA A 30 7.59 -18.93 1.20
C ALA A 30 6.24 -19.61 1.46
N LEU A 31 5.17 -18.83 1.62
CA LEU A 31 3.79 -19.32 1.76
C LEU A 31 3.11 -19.61 0.40
N GLY A 32 3.83 -19.48 -0.72
CA GLY A 32 3.30 -19.69 -2.07
C GLY A 32 2.50 -18.50 -2.64
N GLY A 33 2.50 -17.35 -1.96
CA GLY A 33 1.89 -16.14 -2.48
C GLY A 33 2.72 -15.49 -3.60
N VAL A 34 2.04 -14.89 -4.58
CA VAL A 34 2.67 -14.26 -5.74
C VAL A 34 2.57 -12.74 -5.64
N PRO A 35 3.60 -12.03 -5.15
CA PRO A 35 3.63 -10.57 -5.21
C PRO A 35 3.77 -10.13 -6.68
N PHE A 36 2.79 -9.37 -7.18
CA PHE A 36 2.69 -9.04 -8.60
C PHE A 36 2.82 -7.55 -8.91
N VAL A 37 2.53 -6.66 -7.95
CA VAL A 37 2.56 -5.22 -8.17
C VAL A 37 3.07 -4.47 -6.93
N ARG A 38 3.77 -3.37 -7.17
CA ARG A 38 4.04 -2.33 -6.18
C ARG A 38 3.04 -1.20 -6.40
N THR A 39 2.34 -0.86 -5.34
CA THR A 39 1.32 0.17 -5.29
C THR A 39 1.90 1.57 -5.12
N ILE A 40 1.14 2.57 -5.55
CA ILE A 40 1.47 3.99 -5.38
C ILE A 40 1.35 4.40 -3.92
N VAL A 41 2.28 5.23 -3.48
CA VAL A 41 2.33 5.80 -2.15
C VAL A 41 2.68 7.28 -2.26
N PRO A 42 2.12 8.17 -1.41
CA PRO A 42 2.37 9.59 -1.48
C PRO A 42 3.81 9.90 -1.09
N GLN A 43 4.37 10.97 -1.63
CA GLN A 43 5.78 11.31 -1.48
C GLN A 43 6.23 11.26 -0.01
N SER A 44 7.22 10.40 0.29
CA SER A 44 7.81 10.23 1.62
C SER A 44 6.82 9.78 2.72
N MET A 45 5.65 9.25 2.35
CA MET A 45 4.58 8.87 3.29
C MET A 45 4.09 10.02 4.17
N LEU A 46 4.37 11.27 3.78
CA LEU A 46 4.09 12.45 4.59
C LEU A 46 2.61 12.82 4.55
N ARG A 47 2.06 13.15 5.72
CA ARG A 47 0.64 13.53 5.91
C ARG A 47 0.14 14.57 4.91
N ARG A 48 0.98 15.55 4.54
CA ARG A 48 0.61 16.64 3.61
C ARG A 48 0.34 16.14 2.18
N PHE A 49 1.05 15.10 1.75
CA PHE A 49 0.88 14.47 0.43
C PHE A 49 -0.14 13.32 0.46
N SER A 50 -0.36 12.70 1.62
CA SER A 50 -1.38 11.65 1.81
C SER A 50 -2.81 12.11 1.61
N VAL A 51 -3.10 13.42 1.70
CA VAL A 51 -4.44 13.96 1.40
C VAL A 51 -4.74 13.89 -0.09
N LEU A 52 -3.74 14.20 -0.92
CA LEU A 52 -3.86 14.16 -2.38
C LEU A 52 -3.49 12.81 -2.98
N SER A 53 -2.92 11.89 -2.19
CA SER A 53 -2.47 10.57 -2.63
C SER A 53 -1.58 10.64 -3.87
N SER A 54 -0.66 11.61 -3.89
CA SER A 54 0.14 11.93 -5.06
C SER A 54 1.64 11.87 -4.81
N ASN A 55 2.38 11.53 -5.86
CA ASN A 55 3.83 11.62 -5.91
C ASN A 55 4.28 12.08 -7.32
N PRO A 56 5.47 12.67 -7.45
CA PRO A 56 5.95 13.19 -8.75
C PRO A 56 6.39 12.10 -9.75
N ILE A 57 6.32 10.82 -9.38
CA ILE A 57 6.86 9.70 -10.17
C ILE A 57 5.74 8.89 -10.83
N ASP A 58 4.82 8.40 -10.01
CA ASP A 58 3.65 7.59 -10.38
C ASP A 58 2.38 8.45 -10.60
N GLY A 59 2.38 9.72 -10.18
CA GLY A 59 1.24 10.64 -10.36
C GLY A 59 0.26 10.65 -9.18
N ILE A 60 -1.04 10.73 -9.48
CA ILE A 60 -2.13 10.83 -8.47
C ILE A 60 -2.90 9.52 -8.42
N CYS A 61 -3.14 9.01 -7.21
CA CYS A 61 -4.03 7.88 -6.97
C CYS A 61 -5.46 8.36 -6.68
N CYS A 62 -6.44 7.83 -7.41
CA CYS A 62 -7.86 8.15 -7.22
C CYS A 62 -8.60 7.03 -6.48
N HIS A 63 -9.72 7.39 -5.86
CA HIS A 63 -10.56 6.44 -5.15
C HIS A 63 -11.31 5.51 -6.15
N PRO A 64 -11.37 4.19 -5.89
CA PRO A 64 -11.85 3.20 -6.87
C PRO A 64 -13.31 3.37 -7.26
N HIS A 65 -14.17 3.77 -6.32
CA HIS A 65 -15.61 3.97 -6.58
C HIS A 65 -15.99 5.41 -6.94
N PHE A 66 -15.11 6.39 -6.67
CA PHE A 66 -15.42 7.81 -6.80
C PHE A 66 -14.17 8.55 -7.28
N PRO A 67 -13.91 8.63 -8.59
CA PRO A 67 -12.66 9.16 -9.15
C PRO A 67 -12.30 10.58 -8.68
N ASP A 68 -13.30 11.38 -8.31
CA ASP A 68 -13.13 12.76 -7.79
C ASP A 68 -12.66 12.82 -6.32
N ARG A 69 -12.51 11.66 -5.65
CA ARG A 69 -12.12 11.57 -4.24
C ARG A 69 -10.74 10.93 -4.10
N SER A 70 -10.04 11.32 -3.05
CA SER A 70 -8.76 10.71 -2.66
C SER A 70 -9.00 9.42 -1.89
N PRO A 71 -8.23 8.34 -2.14
CA PRO A 71 -8.24 7.13 -1.34
C PRO A 71 -7.56 7.29 0.03
N CYS A 72 -7.11 8.51 0.39
CA CYS A 72 -6.26 8.80 1.55
C CYS A 72 -4.93 8.05 1.52
N GLY A 73 -4.07 8.29 2.52
CA GLY A 73 -2.72 7.72 2.54
C GLY A 73 -2.18 7.47 3.95
N SER A 74 -0.99 6.90 4.08
CA SER A 74 -0.02 6.73 2.99
C SER A 74 -0.16 5.48 2.12
N SER A 75 -0.98 4.49 2.48
CA SER A 75 -1.14 3.27 1.66
C SER A 75 -2.25 3.44 0.62
N SER A 76 -2.14 4.51 -0.17
CA SER A 76 -3.16 4.99 -1.10
C SER A 76 -3.44 3.98 -2.21
N GLY A 77 -2.38 3.44 -2.82
CA GLY A 77 -2.48 2.47 -3.89
C GLY A 77 -3.02 1.13 -3.42
N GLU A 78 -2.65 0.67 -2.22
CA GLU A 78 -3.17 -0.55 -1.63
C GLU A 78 -4.67 -0.44 -1.35
N GLY A 79 -5.09 0.71 -0.79
CA GLY A 79 -6.51 1.03 -0.58
C GLY A 79 -7.31 0.98 -1.87
N ALA A 80 -6.83 1.69 -2.89
CA ALA A 80 -7.52 1.79 -4.16
C ALA A 80 -7.52 0.46 -4.95
N LEU A 81 -6.40 -0.27 -4.95
CA LEU A 81 -6.28 -1.53 -5.69
C LEU A 81 -7.19 -2.61 -5.11
N ILE A 82 -7.24 -2.75 -3.78
CA ILE A 82 -8.10 -3.74 -3.13
C ILE A 82 -9.56 -3.30 -3.17
N GLY A 83 -9.86 -2.02 -2.91
CA GLY A 83 -11.21 -1.48 -3.03
C GLY A 83 -11.77 -1.61 -4.46
N GLY A 84 -10.91 -1.56 -5.48
CA GLY A 84 -11.26 -1.81 -6.88
C GLY A 84 -11.29 -3.29 -7.28
N GLY A 85 -11.03 -4.24 -6.37
CA GLY A 85 -11.02 -5.68 -6.67
C GLY A 85 -9.79 -6.19 -7.44
N GLY A 86 -8.73 -5.40 -7.54
CA GLY A 86 -7.48 -5.77 -8.23
C GLY A 86 -6.52 -6.63 -7.40
N SER A 87 -6.74 -6.75 -6.08
CA SER A 87 -6.02 -7.67 -5.21
C SER A 87 -6.87 -8.07 -4.02
N CYS A 88 -6.76 -9.32 -3.56
CA CYS A 88 -7.44 -9.77 -2.34
C CYS A 88 -6.75 -9.27 -1.07
N LEU A 89 -5.43 -9.07 -1.13
CA LEU A 89 -4.57 -8.78 0.01
C LEU A 89 -3.45 -7.81 -0.36
N GLY A 90 -3.14 -6.91 0.56
CA GLY A 90 -2.05 -5.95 0.44
C GLY A 90 -1.36 -5.73 1.77
N PHE A 91 -0.20 -5.09 1.68
CA PHE A 91 0.69 -4.89 2.81
C PHE A 91 1.21 -3.45 2.79
N GLY A 92 1.28 -2.83 3.95
CA GLY A 92 1.85 -1.50 4.08
C GLY A 92 2.26 -1.20 5.51
N THR A 93 2.39 0.10 5.81
CA THR A 93 2.81 0.55 7.14
C THR A 93 1.78 1.46 7.77
N ASP A 94 1.58 1.33 9.08
CA ASP A 94 0.63 2.15 9.85
C ASP A 94 1.29 2.66 11.14
N ILE A 95 1.81 3.88 11.05
CA ILE A 95 2.31 4.64 12.20
C ILE A 95 1.20 5.56 12.73
N GLY A 96 0.54 6.30 11.84
CA GLY A 96 -0.48 7.30 12.17
C GLY A 96 -1.88 7.00 11.64
N GLY A 97 -2.16 5.76 11.22
CA GLY A 97 -3.42 5.41 10.54
C GLY A 97 -3.28 5.15 9.05
N SER A 98 -2.06 5.05 8.52
CA SER A 98 -1.78 4.95 7.08
C SER A 98 -2.31 3.69 6.37
N ILE A 99 -2.83 2.69 7.10
CA ILE A 99 -3.58 1.55 6.54
C ILE A 99 -5.06 1.66 6.92
N ARG A 100 -5.35 2.03 8.17
CA ARG A 100 -6.74 2.15 8.65
C ARG A 100 -7.53 3.25 7.94
N LEU A 101 -6.89 4.38 7.61
CA LEU A 101 -7.51 5.48 6.87
C LEU A 101 -7.87 5.09 5.44
N PRO A 102 -6.94 4.62 4.58
CA PRO A 102 -7.32 4.19 3.23
C PRO A 102 -8.29 3.01 3.25
N ALA A 103 -8.20 2.12 4.24
CA ALA A 103 -9.17 1.04 4.42
C ALA A 103 -10.59 1.56 4.70
N ALA A 104 -10.73 2.51 5.64
CA ALA A 104 -12.01 3.11 5.98
C ALA A 104 -12.63 3.89 4.81
N VAL A 105 -11.80 4.59 4.03
CA VAL A 105 -12.28 5.38 2.89
C VAL A 105 -12.64 4.48 1.70
N CYS A 106 -11.82 3.49 1.39
CA CYS A 106 -12.03 2.58 0.26
C CYS A 106 -12.97 1.40 0.55
N GLY A 107 -13.56 1.33 1.75
CA GLY A 107 -14.55 0.31 2.12
C GLY A 107 -13.99 -1.11 2.34
N ILE A 108 -12.74 -1.22 2.76
CA ILE A 108 -12.02 -2.49 2.95
C ILE A 108 -11.51 -2.65 4.39
N VAL A 109 -10.98 -3.82 4.75
CA VAL A 109 -10.45 -4.09 6.10
C VAL A 109 -8.97 -3.72 6.18
N GLY A 110 -8.62 -2.88 7.14
CA GLY A 110 -7.23 -2.57 7.49
C GLY A 110 -6.89 -3.04 8.90
N PHE A 111 -5.96 -3.99 9.03
CA PHE A 111 -5.52 -4.53 10.31
C PHE A 111 -4.12 -4.04 10.68
N LYS A 112 -4.05 -3.27 11.77
CA LYS A 112 -2.78 -2.89 12.41
C LYS A 112 -2.53 -3.77 13.64
N PRO A 113 -1.57 -4.70 13.60
CA PRO A 113 -1.23 -5.51 14.76
C PRO A 113 -0.66 -4.66 15.91
N THR A 114 -0.54 -5.29 17.08
CA THR A 114 0.18 -4.72 18.23
C THR A 114 1.61 -4.36 17.82
N THR A 115 2.10 -3.21 18.30
CA THR A 115 3.47 -2.75 18.04
C THR A 115 4.47 -3.85 18.40
N ARG A 116 5.51 -4.03 17.57
CA ARG A 116 6.55 -5.08 17.68
C ARG A 116 6.09 -6.53 17.44
N ARG A 117 4.81 -6.80 17.15
CA ARG A 117 4.34 -8.15 16.77
C ARG A 117 4.94 -8.60 15.44
N LEU A 118 5.10 -7.66 14.51
CA LEU A 118 5.84 -7.85 13.26
C LEU A 118 7.07 -6.96 13.29
N ARG A 119 8.16 -7.40 12.65
CA ARG A 119 9.32 -6.52 12.43
C ARG A 119 8.87 -5.41 11.48
N TYR A 120 9.06 -4.15 11.91
CA TYR A 120 8.55 -2.91 11.29
C TYR A 120 7.04 -2.68 11.53
N TYR A 121 6.58 -1.43 11.37
CA TYR A 121 5.18 -0.97 11.57
C TYR A 121 4.21 -1.55 10.53
N PHE A 122 4.29 -2.85 10.29
CA PHE A 122 3.65 -3.58 9.22
C PHE A 122 2.18 -3.84 9.54
N ALA A 123 1.32 -3.57 8.57
CA ALA A 123 -0.11 -3.76 8.66
C ALA A 123 -0.63 -4.37 7.35
N VAL A 124 -1.75 -5.08 7.47
CA VAL A 124 -2.37 -5.84 6.38
C VAL A 124 -3.65 -5.14 5.97
N ILE A 125 -3.90 -5.06 4.67
CA ILE A 125 -5.15 -4.54 4.13
C ILE A 125 -5.77 -5.62 3.24
N SER A 126 -7.07 -5.89 3.40
CA SER A 126 -7.75 -7.04 2.80
C SER A 126 -9.16 -6.67 2.42
N GLN A 127 -9.67 -7.29 1.35
CA GLN A 127 -11.05 -7.12 0.93
C GLN A 127 -12.01 -7.72 1.97
N THR A 128 -13.14 -7.04 2.19
CA THR A 128 -14.17 -7.38 3.18
C THR A 128 -15.05 -8.56 2.76
N SER A 129 -15.08 -8.93 1.47
CA SER A 129 -15.87 -10.02 0.92
C SER A 129 -15.23 -10.66 -0.32
N LEU A 130 -15.14 -12.00 -0.36
CA LEU A 130 -14.72 -12.79 -1.55
C LEU A 130 -15.77 -12.78 -2.68
N LEU A 131 -16.97 -12.30 -2.37
CA LEU A 131 -18.03 -11.99 -3.31
C LEU A 131 -18.03 -10.47 -3.44
N GLY A 132 -17.80 -9.96 -4.65
CA GLY A 132 -17.93 -8.54 -4.93
C GLY A 132 -19.38 -8.05 -4.76
N PRO A 133 -19.70 -6.80 -5.15
CA PRO A 133 -21.08 -6.47 -5.51
C PRO A 133 -21.60 -7.41 -6.61
#